data_AF-A0A315DXN4-F1
#
_entry.id   AF-A0A315DXN4-F1
#
_cell.length_a   1.000
_cell.length_b   1.000
_cell.length_c   1.000
_cell.angle_alpha   90.00
_cell.angle_beta   90.00
_cell.angle_gamma   90.00
#
_symmetry.space_group_name_H-M   'P 1'
#
loop_
_entity.id
_entity.type
_entity.pdbx_description
1 polymer ?
#
loop_
_entity_poly.entity_id
_entity_poly.type
_entity_poly.pdbx_seq_one_letter_code
_entity_poly.pdbx_strand_id
1 'polypeptide(L)'
;MPTPKNPFYRRSAAIERLGRAIGHMGLAIQRLVWVWLALLLVSWSFGAGAEPPPKPQTLTPLPWVQAVLAQPEQATILAREALHSARLSAQDPLLAWQTLARWTLGPQTPDLGKPVFNGADPLPDALLRLARASGSGLMVAPSRRDLPEPLRSAWAQQIEAVVVARQALDEALAELGPELLRLDDSLRAVLLRQALRGDFRDDDAVDVRHWLGRVNQVALARGMAVLLQAADHLQRTVALRAWPALVWQHRTPWGLVRLDTTRKSGRHLVQDPLLWVSLGGDDHYRFRPRSVHNPVSVFMDLRGNDTYISEHEGADPSVGFLGLGLLWDGDGRNQYSGTWLAQGAVLMGAGVLIDASHTGAAGSQMEAIGHAQAFALDGLALLMAGDGDDAMTALTHAQGSAGPLGAAWLINTAGNDRYVLGNARVVQASSQLPDRNASMGQGAGRGWRGRDGAADTPGGLGLLVDLAGDDHYTAQVFAQGVGFQQGMGVLVDAGGNNHHTAAWYALGAAAHQAVGVFWASGLGDDVYSLSHASGLGAATDRSLGWFEDLGGDDRLPVVPFSQGQAAEGSVARCKTRPQGAGSVACSR
;
A
#
# COMPACT_ATOMS: atom_id res chain seq x y z
N MET A 1 -60.56 -90.73 31.16
CA MET A 1 -59.63 -91.08 30.06
C MET A 1 -59.12 -89.77 29.43
N PRO A 2 -57.81 -89.61 29.21
CA PRO A 2 -57.20 -88.30 28.93
C PRO A 2 -56.95 -88.03 27.42
N THR A 3 -56.60 -86.77 27.14
CA THR A 3 -55.85 -86.18 25.99
C THR A 3 -56.63 -85.50 24.85
N PRO A 4 -56.06 -84.48 24.16
CA PRO A 4 -55.10 -83.47 24.63
C PRO A 4 -55.47 -82.01 24.20
N LYS A 5 -54.96 -81.04 24.97
CA LYS A 5 -55.01 -79.60 24.67
C LYS A 5 -53.98 -79.25 23.59
N ASN A 6 -54.44 -78.64 22.50
CA ASN A 6 -53.65 -78.22 21.34
C ASN A 6 -52.97 -76.85 21.60
N PRO A 7 -51.63 -76.70 21.46
CA PRO A 7 -50.88 -75.51 21.87
C PRO A 7 -50.89 -74.34 20.87
N PHE A 8 -51.75 -74.35 19.84
CA PHE A 8 -51.70 -73.37 18.74
C PHE A 8 -52.30 -71.97 19.04
N TYR A 9 -52.97 -71.75 20.18
CA TYR A 9 -53.68 -70.48 20.45
C TYR A 9 -52.90 -69.44 21.28
N ARG A 10 -51.68 -69.73 21.76
CA ARG A 10 -50.89 -68.78 22.58
C ARG A 10 -49.85 -67.96 21.83
N ARG A 11 -49.62 -68.19 20.52
CA ARG A 11 -48.62 -67.44 19.73
C ARG A 11 -49.17 -66.18 19.03
N SER A 12 -50.47 -66.06 18.77
CA SER A 12 -51.00 -64.87 18.06
C SER A 12 -51.12 -63.63 18.96
N ALA A 13 -51.53 -63.79 20.22
CA ALA A 13 -51.72 -62.66 21.15
C ALA A 13 -50.39 -61.99 21.59
N ALA A 14 -49.28 -62.72 21.56
CA ALA A 14 -47.95 -62.16 21.88
C ALA A 14 -47.38 -61.36 20.70
N ILE A 15 -47.59 -61.82 19.47
CA ILE A 15 -47.12 -61.16 18.25
C ILE A 15 -47.89 -59.84 18.01
N GLU A 16 -49.20 -59.82 18.26
CA GLU A 16 -49.99 -58.57 18.14
C GLU A 16 -49.63 -57.52 19.19
N ARG A 17 -49.24 -57.92 20.41
CA ARG A 17 -48.78 -56.98 21.45
C ARG A 17 -47.40 -56.41 21.12
N LEU A 18 -46.51 -57.23 20.55
CA LEU A 18 -45.19 -56.78 20.11
C LEU A 18 -45.31 -55.82 18.91
N GLY A 19 -46.19 -56.10 17.96
CA GLY A 19 -46.45 -55.22 16.81
C GLY A 19 -47.00 -53.84 17.22
N ARG A 20 -47.92 -53.79 18.19
CA ARG A 20 -48.44 -52.51 18.74
C ARG A 20 -47.38 -51.74 19.53
N ALA A 21 -46.52 -52.42 20.28
CA ALA A 21 -45.41 -51.77 21.00
C ALA A 21 -44.37 -51.18 20.03
N ILE A 22 -44.01 -51.89 18.96
CA ILE A 22 -43.08 -51.41 17.93
C ILE A 22 -43.68 -50.23 17.16
N GLY A 23 -44.99 -50.27 16.83
CA GLY A 23 -45.70 -49.15 16.19
C GLY A 23 -45.73 -47.88 17.04
N HIS A 24 -45.98 -48.00 18.34
CA HIS A 24 -45.93 -46.86 19.26
C HIS A 24 -44.50 -46.32 19.46
N MET A 25 -43.50 -47.19 19.46
CA MET A 25 -42.09 -46.78 19.53
C MET A 25 -41.64 -46.07 18.25
N GLY A 26 -42.10 -46.51 17.08
CA GLY A 26 -41.86 -45.83 15.80
C GLY A 26 -42.48 -44.43 15.72
N LEU A 27 -43.72 -44.26 16.21
CA LEU A 27 -44.36 -42.95 16.30
C LEU A 27 -43.67 -42.01 17.31
N ALA A 28 -43.18 -42.55 18.43
CA ALA A 28 -42.44 -41.78 19.42
C ALA A 28 -41.08 -41.31 18.88
N ILE A 29 -40.37 -42.18 18.14
CA ILE A 29 -39.10 -41.83 17.47
C ILE A 29 -39.33 -40.80 16.38
N GLN A 30 -40.37 -40.94 15.55
CA GLN A 30 -40.70 -39.92 14.54
C GLN A 30 -41.03 -38.57 15.19
N ARG A 31 -41.80 -38.54 16.28
CA ARG A 31 -42.08 -37.28 17.00
C ARG A 31 -40.82 -36.67 17.61
N LEU A 32 -39.91 -37.49 18.15
CA LEU A 32 -38.60 -37.02 18.63
C LEU A 32 -37.75 -36.45 17.50
N VAL A 33 -37.72 -37.08 16.33
CA VAL A 33 -37.00 -36.59 15.14
C VAL A 33 -37.60 -35.27 14.65
N TRP A 34 -38.93 -35.13 14.63
CA TRP A 34 -39.59 -33.87 14.26
C TRP A 34 -39.37 -32.76 15.28
N VAL A 35 -39.33 -33.07 16.59
CA VAL A 35 -38.99 -32.11 17.64
C VAL A 35 -37.52 -31.70 17.54
N TRP A 36 -36.61 -32.63 17.25
CA TRP A 36 -35.20 -32.33 17.01
C TRP A 36 -34.98 -31.49 15.75
N LEU A 37 -35.68 -31.79 14.65
CA LEU A 37 -35.66 -30.98 13.43
C LEU A 37 -36.26 -29.59 13.65
N ALA A 38 -37.34 -29.48 14.43
CA ALA A 38 -37.92 -28.19 14.80
C ALA A 38 -36.98 -27.38 15.71
N LEU A 39 -36.28 -28.02 16.65
CA LEU A 39 -35.27 -27.37 17.49
C LEU A 39 -34.03 -26.94 16.67
N LEU A 40 -33.61 -27.73 15.67
CA LEU A 40 -32.56 -27.38 14.72
C LEU A 40 -32.95 -26.23 13.78
N LEU A 41 -34.22 -26.18 13.37
CA LEU A 41 -34.75 -25.08 12.55
C LEU A 41 -34.95 -23.80 13.38
N VAL A 42 -35.35 -23.91 14.64
CA VAL A 42 -35.44 -22.78 15.57
C VAL A 42 -34.05 -22.26 15.95
N SER A 43 -33.03 -23.12 16.10
CA SER A 43 -31.65 -22.67 16.31
C SER A 43 -30.97 -22.09 15.06
N TRP A 44 -31.50 -22.35 13.87
CA TRP A 44 -31.10 -21.67 12.62
C TRP A 44 -31.86 -20.36 12.37
N SER A 45 -33.06 -20.19 12.95
CA SER A 45 -33.94 -19.05 12.70
C SER A 45 -33.82 -17.93 13.77
N PHE A 46 -33.11 -18.18 14.87
CA PHE A 46 -32.63 -17.13 15.76
C PHE A 46 -31.18 -16.83 15.40
N GLY A 47 -31.00 -15.64 14.85
CA GLY A 47 -29.80 -15.22 14.14
C GLY A 47 -28.50 -15.54 14.88
N ALA A 48 -27.50 -15.90 14.09
CA ALA A 48 -26.16 -15.38 14.32
C ALA A 48 -26.32 -13.85 14.39
N GLY A 49 -26.53 -13.32 15.60
CA GLY A 49 -26.28 -11.92 15.85
C GLY A 49 -24.85 -11.69 15.37
N ALA A 50 -24.65 -10.72 14.48
CA ALA A 50 -23.31 -10.27 14.13
C ALA A 50 -22.55 -10.15 15.45
N GLU A 51 -21.40 -10.82 15.56
CA GLU A 51 -20.54 -10.58 16.71
C GLU A 51 -20.38 -9.06 16.82
N PRO A 52 -20.53 -8.48 18.03
CA PRO A 52 -20.36 -7.05 18.16
C PRO A 52 -18.99 -6.67 17.57
N PRO A 53 -18.90 -5.55 16.82
CA PRO A 53 -17.65 -5.15 16.20
C PRO A 53 -16.55 -5.14 17.26
N PRO A 54 -15.32 -5.51 16.87
CA PRO A 54 -14.24 -5.68 17.83
C PRO A 54 -14.05 -4.37 18.61
N LYS A 55 -13.85 -4.48 19.93
CA LYS A 55 -13.77 -3.31 20.83
C LYS A 55 -12.79 -2.26 20.27
N PRO A 56 -13.13 -0.96 20.35
CA PRO A 56 -12.26 0.12 19.88
C PRO A 56 -10.87 -0.01 20.53
N GLN A 57 -9.82 0.01 19.72
CA GLN A 57 -8.44 0.06 20.22
C GLN A 57 -8.06 1.51 20.48
N THR A 58 -7.33 1.75 21.57
CA THR A 58 -6.67 3.04 21.77
C THR A 58 -5.44 3.07 20.87
N LEU A 59 -5.54 3.79 19.76
CA LEU A 59 -4.43 3.96 18.82
C LEU A 59 -3.47 5.03 19.35
N THR A 60 -2.17 4.72 19.32
CA THR A 60 -1.11 5.66 19.72
C THR A 60 -0.43 6.26 18.50
N PRO A 61 -0.04 7.55 18.53
CA PRO A 61 0.80 8.13 17.48
C PRO A 61 2.05 7.32 17.24
N LEU A 62 2.54 7.35 16.00
CA LEU A 62 3.73 6.63 15.64
C LEU A 62 4.95 7.15 16.45
N PRO A 63 5.91 6.26 16.82
CA PRO A 63 6.97 6.60 17.78
C PRO A 63 7.83 7.81 17.38
N TRP A 64 8.10 7.96 16.09
CA TRP A 64 8.93 9.03 15.52
C TRP A 64 8.26 10.40 15.65
N VAL A 65 6.92 10.48 15.53
CA VAL A 65 6.16 11.72 15.79
C VAL A 65 6.40 12.18 17.23
N GLN A 66 6.27 11.26 18.19
CA GLN A 66 6.46 11.58 19.60
C GLN A 66 7.93 11.94 19.92
N ALA A 67 8.89 11.20 19.35
CA ALA A 67 10.31 11.44 19.55
C ALA A 67 10.72 12.85 19.05
N VAL A 68 10.31 13.23 17.85
CA VAL A 68 10.66 14.53 17.26
C VAL A 68 9.91 15.68 17.94
N LEU A 69 8.65 15.49 18.36
CA LEU A 69 7.95 16.50 19.18
C LEU A 69 8.64 16.73 20.53
N ALA A 70 9.20 15.68 21.14
CA ALA A 70 9.91 15.77 22.40
C ALA A 70 11.32 16.40 22.26
N GLN A 71 11.97 16.19 21.11
CA GLN A 71 13.31 16.68 20.80
C GLN A 71 13.33 17.28 19.37
N PRO A 72 12.86 18.53 19.20
CA PRO A 72 12.72 19.16 17.88
C PRO A 72 13.99 19.17 17.01
N GLU A 73 15.17 19.20 17.63
CA GLU A 73 16.46 19.12 16.95
C GLU A 73 16.68 17.81 16.17
N GLN A 74 15.91 16.76 16.47
CA GLN A 74 15.94 15.50 15.72
C GLN A 74 15.39 15.66 14.30
N ALA A 75 14.64 16.72 13.98
CA ALA A 75 14.11 16.95 12.63
C ALA A 75 15.22 16.98 11.56
N THR A 76 16.32 17.69 11.81
CA THR A 76 17.47 17.71 10.89
C THR A 76 18.20 16.36 10.82
N ILE A 77 18.25 15.61 11.94
CA ILE A 77 18.86 14.26 11.96
C ILE A 77 18.04 13.32 11.08
N LEU A 78 16.72 13.34 11.23
CA LEU A 78 15.78 12.58 10.42
C LEU A 78 15.93 12.91 8.93
N ALA A 79 15.97 14.19 8.56
CA ALA A 79 16.14 14.60 7.17
C ALA A 79 17.46 14.11 6.56
N ARG A 80 18.56 14.18 7.32
CA ARG A 80 19.87 13.66 6.89
C ARG A 80 19.87 12.13 6.76
N GLU A 81 19.22 11.43 7.68
CA GLU A 81 19.05 9.98 7.61
C GLU A 81 18.23 9.59 6.38
N ALA A 82 17.11 10.29 6.13
CA ALA A 82 16.27 10.08 4.96
C ALA A 82 17.06 10.26 3.65
N LEU A 83 17.83 11.35 3.53
CA LEU A 83 18.71 11.57 2.38
C LEU A 83 19.77 10.47 2.23
N HIS A 84 20.45 10.12 3.33
CA HIS A 84 21.49 9.10 3.30
C HIS A 84 20.93 7.73 2.89
N SER A 85 19.80 7.34 3.47
CA SER A 85 19.09 6.11 3.14
C SER A 85 18.57 6.09 1.72
N ALA A 86 18.04 7.20 1.20
CA ALA A 86 17.64 7.31 -0.21
C ALA A 86 18.84 7.08 -1.14
N ARG A 87 19.98 7.73 -0.89
CA ARG A 87 21.21 7.54 -1.69
C ARG A 87 21.71 6.10 -1.68
N LEU A 88 21.67 5.42 -0.53
CA LEU A 88 22.06 4.01 -0.45
C LEU A 88 21.07 3.08 -1.17
N SER A 89 19.78 3.46 -1.19
CA SER A 89 18.71 2.61 -1.69
C SER A 89 18.31 2.92 -3.13
N ALA A 90 18.84 3.97 -3.76
CA ALA A 90 18.46 4.44 -5.09
C ALA A 90 18.43 3.35 -6.16
N GLN A 91 19.26 2.31 -6.01
CA GLN A 91 19.33 1.14 -6.90
C GLN A 91 19.12 -0.19 -6.17
N ASP A 92 18.67 -0.16 -4.90
CA ASP A 92 18.41 -1.35 -4.07
C ASP A 92 17.01 -1.25 -3.44
N PRO A 93 15.96 -1.70 -4.14
CA PRO A 93 14.59 -1.65 -3.64
C PRO A 93 14.36 -2.48 -2.38
N LEU A 94 15.12 -3.56 -2.18
CA LEU A 94 15.02 -4.36 -0.97
C LEU A 94 15.56 -3.59 0.24
N LEU A 95 16.69 -2.87 0.07
CA LEU A 95 17.22 -2.00 1.11
C LEU A 95 16.27 -0.83 1.41
N ALA A 96 15.68 -0.21 0.39
CA ALA A 96 14.67 0.83 0.55
C ALA A 96 13.51 0.32 1.42
N TRP A 97 12.96 -0.83 1.05
CA TRP A 97 11.85 -1.46 1.75
C TRP A 97 12.17 -1.82 3.20
N GLN A 98 13.33 -2.44 3.44
CA GLN A 98 13.77 -2.78 4.79
C GLN A 98 13.99 -1.53 5.65
N THR A 99 14.43 -0.44 5.04
CA THR A 99 14.61 0.84 5.75
C THR A 99 13.27 1.45 6.14
N LEU A 100 12.31 1.51 5.21
CA LEU A 100 10.94 1.96 5.51
C LEU A 100 10.28 1.12 6.61
N ALA A 101 10.44 -0.22 6.53
CA ALA A 101 9.94 -1.13 7.55
C ALA A 101 10.58 -0.85 8.93
N ARG A 102 11.89 -0.60 9.00
CA ARG A 102 12.57 -0.26 10.26
C ARG A 102 12.09 1.06 10.86
N TRP A 103 11.86 2.09 10.05
CA TRP A 103 11.31 3.36 10.55
C TRP A 103 9.89 3.20 11.11
N THR A 104 9.14 2.24 10.59
CA THR A 104 7.75 1.99 11.01
C THR A 104 7.66 1.05 12.21
N LEU A 105 8.48 -0.01 12.24
CA LEU A 105 8.37 -1.14 13.18
C LEU A 105 9.46 -1.14 14.26
N GLY A 106 10.44 -0.25 14.16
CA GLY A 106 11.64 -0.25 14.98
C GLY A 106 12.68 -1.29 14.51
N PRO A 107 13.59 -1.76 15.38
CA PRO A 107 14.75 -2.56 15.00
C PRO A 107 14.42 -4.00 14.55
N GLN A 108 13.15 -4.34 14.39
CA GLN A 108 12.74 -5.67 13.92
C GLN A 108 13.14 -5.84 12.46
N THR A 109 14.09 -6.73 12.19
CA THR A 109 14.43 -7.11 10.81
C THR A 109 13.53 -8.28 10.43
N PRO A 110 12.73 -8.17 9.35
CA PRO A 110 11.92 -9.29 8.89
C PRO A 110 12.84 -10.45 8.46
N ASP A 111 12.66 -11.64 9.03
CA ASP A 111 13.24 -12.85 8.45
C ASP A 111 12.59 -13.08 7.09
N LEU A 112 13.36 -12.92 6.02
CA LEU A 112 12.87 -13.02 4.63
C LEU A 112 12.31 -14.40 4.28
N GLY A 113 12.46 -15.39 5.17
CA GLY A 113 12.21 -16.78 4.81
C GLY A 113 13.25 -17.27 3.80
N LYS A 114 13.29 -18.58 3.57
CA LYS A 114 14.23 -19.17 2.61
C LYS A 114 13.46 -20.06 1.65
N PRO A 115 13.68 -19.93 0.33
CA PRO A 115 13.18 -20.92 -0.62
C PRO A 115 13.72 -22.29 -0.23
N VAL A 116 12.82 -23.27 -0.09
CA VAL A 116 13.19 -24.66 0.15
C VAL A 116 12.92 -25.42 -1.14
N PHE A 117 13.85 -26.24 -1.63
CA PHE A 117 13.63 -27.14 -2.77
C PHE A 117 14.13 -28.53 -2.42
N ASN A 118 13.37 -29.58 -2.77
CA ASN A 118 13.66 -30.95 -2.32
C ASN A 118 14.22 -31.84 -3.45
N GLY A 119 14.48 -31.28 -4.63
CA GLY A 119 14.96 -32.01 -5.81
C GLY A 119 16.04 -31.27 -6.61
N ALA A 120 16.58 -31.95 -7.62
CA ALA A 120 17.57 -31.40 -8.55
C ALA A 120 17.01 -30.41 -9.59
N ASP A 121 15.67 -30.29 -9.67
CA ASP A 121 14.97 -29.32 -10.51
C ASP A 121 13.99 -28.54 -9.62
N PRO A 122 14.23 -27.24 -9.34
CA PRO A 122 13.41 -26.50 -8.39
C PRO A 122 12.03 -26.12 -8.93
N LEU A 123 11.84 -26.06 -10.26
CA LEU A 123 10.61 -25.53 -10.85
C LEU A 123 9.38 -26.43 -10.66
N PRO A 124 9.44 -27.76 -10.87
CA PRO A 124 8.31 -28.64 -10.57
C PRO A 124 7.89 -28.57 -9.09
N ASP A 125 8.84 -28.46 -8.16
CA ASP A 125 8.56 -28.36 -6.72
C ASP A 125 7.84 -27.05 -6.36
N ALA A 126 8.28 -25.93 -6.93
CA ALA A 126 7.65 -24.62 -6.73
C ALA A 126 6.21 -24.60 -7.29
N LEU A 127 6.01 -25.13 -8.51
CA LEU A 127 4.70 -25.23 -9.13
C LEU A 127 3.76 -26.15 -8.36
N LEU A 128 4.26 -27.27 -7.83
CA LEU A 128 3.47 -28.18 -7.00
C LEU A 128 3.03 -27.53 -5.69
N ARG A 129 3.91 -26.75 -5.06
CA ARG A 129 3.56 -25.99 -3.85
C ARG A 129 2.52 -24.92 -4.14
N LEU A 130 2.70 -24.14 -5.20
CA LEU A 130 1.71 -23.15 -5.61
C LEU A 130 0.36 -23.83 -5.91
N ALA A 131 0.35 -24.96 -6.62
CA ALA A 131 -0.88 -25.69 -6.91
C ALA A 131 -1.60 -26.13 -5.63
N ARG A 132 -0.88 -26.71 -4.67
CA ARG A 132 -1.43 -27.13 -3.38
C ARG A 132 -1.96 -25.95 -2.56
N ALA A 133 -1.18 -24.87 -2.46
CA ALA A 133 -1.53 -23.72 -1.64
C ALA A 133 -2.73 -22.95 -2.21
N SER A 134 -2.78 -22.80 -3.53
CA SER A 134 -3.89 -22.12 -4.22
C SER A 134 -5.11 -22.99 -4.49
N GLY A 135 -5.03 -24.31 -4.30
CA GLY A 135 -6.07 -25.25 -4.71
C GLY A 135 -6.20 -25.40 -6.23
N SER A 136 -5.15 -25.08 -6.98
CA SER A 136 -5.11 -25.26 -8.44
C SER A 136 -4.87 -26.72 -8.84
N GLY A 137 -5.25 -27.05 -10.08
CA GLY A 137 -4.83 -28.31 -10.72
C GLY A 137 -3.32 -28.39 -10.92
N LEU A 138 -2.83 -29.59 -11.30
CA LEU A 138 -1.41 -29.81 -11.59
C LEU A 138 -0.92 -28.89 -12.73
N MET A 139 0.19 -28.21 -12.49
CA MET A 139 0.82 -27.32 -13.47
C MET A 139 1.98 -28.04 -14.17
N VAL A 140 2.07 -27.91 -15.48
CA VAL A 140 3.14 -28.51 -16.27
C VAL A 140 4.27 -27.50 -16.45
N ALA A 141 5.45 -27.82 -15.92
CA ALA A 141 6.64 -27.00 -16.09
C ALA A 141 7.09 -26.96 -17.56
N PRO A 142 7.59 -25.82 -18.08
CA PRO A 142 8.33 -25.77 -19.33
C PRO A 142 9.50 -26.77 -19.35
N SER A 143 9.88 -27.24 -20.55
CA SER A 143 11.04 -28.10 -20.69
C SER A 143 12.34 -27.34 -20.32
N ARG A 144 13.39 -28.07 -19.92
CA ARG A 144 14.72 -27.46 -19.67
C ARG A 144 15.34 -26.82 -20.91
N ARG A 145 14.87 -27.17 -22.10
CA ARG A 145 15.30 -26.56 -23.36
C ARG A 145 14.65 -25.19 -23.55
N ASP A 146 13.36 -25.08 -23.24
CA ASP A 146 12.58 -23.85 -23.43
C ASP A 146 12.81 -22.86 -22.29
N LEU A 147 13.06 -23.36 -21.08
CA LEU A 147 13.43 -22.56 -19.92
C LEU A 147 14.71 -23.13 -19.27
N PRO A 148 15.90 -22.75 -19.76
CA PRO A 148 17.18 -23.24 -19.26
C PRO A 148 17.64 -22.52 -17.98
N GLU A 149 18.60 -23.11 -17.28
CA GLU A 149 19.29 -22.46 -16.16
C GLU A 149 20.14 -21.26 -16.64
N PRO A 150 20.41 -20.25 -15.79
CA PRO A 150 19.85 -20.05 -14.44
C PRO A 150 18.40 -19.51 -14.35
N LEU A 151 17.76 -19.13 -15.48
CA LEU A 151 16.41 -18.52 -15.45
C LEU A 151 15.36 -19.47 -14.87
N ARG A 152 15.50 -20.78 -15.10
CA ARG A 152 14.63 -21.80 -14.51
C ARG A 152 14.61 -21.76 -12.99
N SER A 153 15.78 -21.67 -12.36
CA SER A 153 15.90 -21.57 -10.90
C SER A 153 15.38 -20.23 -10.37
N ALA A 154 15.68 -19.13 -11.05
CA ALA A 154 15.17 -17.81 -10.65
C ALA A 154 13.63 -17.74 -10.74
N TRP A 155 13.04 -18.32 -11.79
CA TRP A 155 11.59 -18.42 -11.94
C TRP A 155 10.94 -19.28 -10.84
N ALA A 156 11.58 -20.40 -10.48
CA ALA A 156 11.12 -21.24 -9.37
C ALA A 156 11.15 -20.48 -8.03
N GLN A 157 12.20 -19.68 -7.78
CA GLN A 157 12.29 -18.83 -6.59
C GLN A 157 11.19 -17.76 -6.56
N GLN A 158 10.87 -17.14 -7.70
CA GLN A 158 9.77 -16.17 -7.80
C GLN A 158 8.41 -16.80 -7.48
N ILE A 159 8.15 -18.02 -7.97
CA ILE A 159 6.91 -18.75 -7.66
C ILE A 159 6.83 -19.09 -6.16
N GLU A 160 7.93 -19.55 -5.57
CA GLU A 160 7.97 -19.86 -4.13
C GLU A 160 7.78 -18.61 -3.28
N ALA A 161 8.38 -17.48 -3.67
CA ALA A 161 8.22 -16.19 -3.00
C ALA A 161 6.74 -15.76 -2.94
N VAL A 162 5.96 -15.99 -4.00
CA VAL A 162 4.51 -15.74 -4.01
C VAL A 162 3.77 -16.58 -2.96
N VAL A 163 4.15 -17.85 -2.80
CA VAL A 163 3.54 -18.74 -1.79
C VAL A 163 3.87 -18.25 -0.37
N VAL A 164 5.14 -17.95 -0.10
CA VAL A 164 5.60 -17.44 1.20
C VAL A 164 4.95 -16.09 1.53
N ALA A 165 4.89 -15.19 0.55
CA ALA A 165 4.26 -13.89 0.72
C ALA A 165 2.76 -14.01 0.99
N ARG A 166 2.08 -14.96 0.34
CA ARG A 166 0.65 -15.20 0.62
C ARG A 166 0.42 -15.72 2.04
N GLN A 167 1.26 -16.62 2.54
CA GLN A 167 1.20 -17.09 3.93
C GLN A 167 1.47 -15.94 4.92
N ALA A 168 2.45 -15.09 4.64
CA ALA A 168 2.74 -13.92 5.45
C ALA A 168 1.58 -12.91 5.43
N LEU A 169 0.88 -12.76 4.31
CA LEU A 169 -0.32 -11.95 4.22
C LEU A 169 -1.48 -12.55 5.02
N ASP A 170 -1.68 -13.87 5.01
CA ASP A 170 -2.70 -14.52 5.84
C ASP A 170 -2.41 -14.29 7.34
N GLU A 171 -1.14 -14.34 7.76
CA GLU A 171 -0.72 -13.95 9.13
C GLU A 171 -0.97 -12.46 9.40
N ALA A 172 -0.67 -11.59 8.43
CA ALA A 172 -0.86 -10.14 8.56
C ALA A 172 -2.31 -9.74 8.84
N LEU A 173 -3.27 -10.46 8.24
CA LEU A 173 -4.70 -10.15 8.28
C LEU A 173 -5.47 -10.97 9.31
N ALA A 174 -4.80 -11.83 10.10
CA ALA A 174 -5.45 -12.78 11.00
C ALA A 174 -6.34 -12.13 12.07
N GLU A 175 -6.05 -10.89 12.47
CA GLU A 175 -6.78 -10.15 13.52
C GLU A 175 -7.94 -9.29 13.00
N LEU A 176 -8.17 -9.23 11.68
CA LEU A 176 -9.22 -8.39 11.10
C LEU A 176 -10.65 -8.93 11.29
N GLY A 177 -10.78 -10.17 11.77
CA GLY A 177 -12.04 -10.77 12.18
C GLY A 177 -12.90 -11.34 11.03
N PRO A 178 -14.01 -12.02 11.36
CA PRO A 178 -14.80 -12.80 10.41
C PRO A 178 -15.61 -11.99 9.39
N GLU A 179 -15.88 -10.71 9.66
CA GLU A 179 -16.57 -9.83 8.71
C GLU A 179 -15.70 -9.54 7.49
N LEU A 180 -14.42 -9.30 7.69
CA LEU A 180 -13.46 -9.11 6.59
C LEU A 180 -13.14 -10.42 5.87
N LEU A 181 -13.33 -11.58 6.52
CA LEU A 181 -13.28 -12.90 5.85
C LEU A 181 -14.42 -13.10 4.84
N ARG A 182 -15.46 -12.25 4.88
CA ARG A 182 -16.55 -12.20 3.88
C ARG A 182 -16.39 -11.06 2.88
N LEU A 183 -15.19 -10.46 2.77
CA LEU A 183 -14.93 -9.38 1.83
C LEU A 183 -15.41 -9.77 0.42
N ASP A 184 -16.37 -9.00 -0.06
CA ASP A 184 -16.86 -9.04 -1.42
C ASP A 184 -16.69 -7.67 -2.09
N ASP A 185 -17.08 -7.56 -3.35
CA ASP A 185 -16.93 -6.33 -4.11
C ASP A 185 -17.78 -5.17 -3.56
N SER A 186 -18.90 -5.49 -2.89
CA SER A 186 -19.77 -4.48 -2.25
C SER A 186 -19.10 -3.88 -1.03
N LEU A 187 -18.57 -4.74 -0.16
CA LEU A 187 -17.84 -4.31 1.04
C LEU A 187 -16.60 -3.51 0.65
N ARG A 188 -15.84 -3.99 -0.34
CA ARG A 188 -14.68 -3.28 -0.90
C ARG A 188 -15.03 -1.85 -1.33
N ALA A 189 -16.16 -1.66 -2.02
CA ALA A 189 -16.59 -0.34 -2.46
C ALA A 189 -16.87 0.61 -1.27
N VAL A 190 -17.47 0.10 -0.18
CA VAL A 190 -17.69 0.87 1.05
C VAL A 190 -16.36 1.28 1.69
N LEU A 191 -15.40 0.35 1.81
CA LEU A 191 -14.08 0.62 2.39
C LEU A 191 -13.30 1.68 1.60
N LEU A 192 -13.27 1.55 0.27
CA LEU A 192 -12.62 2.53 -0.60
C LEU A 192 -13.29 3.91 -0.50
N ARG A 193 -14.62 3.94 -0.42
CA ARG A 193 -15.35 5.20 -0.27
C ARG A 193 -15.02 5.88 1.06
N GLN A 194 -15.02 5.14 2.16
CA GLN A 194 -14.66 5.66 3.48
C GLN A 194 -13.20 6.13 3.54
N ALA A 195 -12.26 5.27 3.13
CA ALA A 195 -10.84 5.55 3.25
C ALA A 195 -10.36 6.68 2.31
N LEU A 196 -10.83 6.70 1.07
CA LEU A 196 -10.31 7.61 0.04
C LEU A 196 -11.07 8.94 -0.03
N ARG A 197 -12.30 8.99 0.49
CA ARG A 197 -13.17 10.18 0.37
C ARG A 197 -13.62 10.71 1.72
N GLY A 198 -13.41 9.96 2.81
CA GLY A 198 -13.98 10.31 4.11
C GLY A 198 -15.51 10.31 4.12
N ASP A 199 -16.16 9.62 3.18
CA ASP A 199 -17.62 9.52 3.09
C ASP A 199 -18.12 8.32 3.90
N PHE A 200 -18.32 8.59 5.20
CA PHE A 200 -18.94 7.70 6.18
C PHE A 200 -20.42 7.99 6.30
N ARG A 201 -21.25 6.95 6.18
CA ARG A 201 -22.71 7.02 6.21
C ARG A 201 -23.27 6.20 7.36
N ASP A 202 -24.39 6.65 7.93
CA ASP A 202 -25.01 6.01 9.10
C ASP A 202 -25.53 4.59 8.80
N ASP A 203 -25.80 4.28 7.53
CA ASP A 203 -26.27 2.99 7.04
C ASP A 203 -25.15 2.08 6.51
N ASP A 204 -23.89 2.48 6.66
CA ASP A 204 -22.76 1.64 6.26
C ASP A 204 -22.73 0.34 7.07
N ALA A 205 -22.55 -0.78 6.36
CA ALA A 205 -22.45 -2.10 6.98
C ALA A 205 -21.21 -2.25 7.86
N VAL A 206 -20.17 -1.43 7.63
CA VAL A 206 -18.88 -1.48 8.32
C VAL A 206 -18.24 -0.11 8.42
N ASP A 207 -17.24 0.02 9.27
CA ASP A 207 -16.43 1.22 9.41
C ASP A 207 -14.95 0.85 9.40
N VAL A 208 -14.20 1.35 8.40
CA VAL A 208 -12.77 1.06 8.25
C VAL A 208 -11.96 1.37 9.52
N ARG A 209 -12.38 2.37 10.30
CA ARG A 209 -11.71 2.81 11.53
C ARG A 209 -11.65 1.73 12.60
N HIS A 210 -12.57 0.77 12.59
CA HIS A 210 -12.58 -0.33 13.57
C HIS A 210 -11.45 -1.35 13.37
N TRP A 211 -10.85 -1.38 12.19
CA TRP A 211 -9.77 -2.31 11.86
C TRP A 211 -8.39 -1.68 11.79
N LEU A 212 -8.29 -0.36 11.81
CA LEU A 212 -7.01 0.33 11.81
C LEU A 212 -6.16 -0.11 13.01
N GLY A 213 -4.88 -0.39 12.75
CA GLY A 213 -3.91 -0.82 13.75
C GLY A 213 -3.99 -2.30 14.10
N ARG A 214 -4.86 -3.08 13.43
CA ARG A 214 -4.95 -4.54 13.62
C ARG A 214 -4.16 -5.35 12.59
N VAL A 215 -3.66 -4.68 11.55
CA VAL A 215 -2.81 -5.34 10.56
C VAL A 215 -1.45 -5.62 11.19
N ASN A 216 -1.01 -6.88 11.16
CA ASN A 216 0.35 -7.23 11.59
C ASN A 216 1.35 -6.78 10.52
N GLN A 217 1.85 -5.56 10.72
CA GLN A 217 2.78 -4.87 9.83
C GLN A 217 4.13 -5.62 9.66
N VAL A 218 4.55 -6.42 10.67
CA VAL A 218 5.79 -7.23 10.58
C VAL A 218 5.62 -8.33 9.54
N ALA A 219 4.48 -9.02 9.55
CA ALA A 219 4.17 -10.06 8.57
C ALA A 219 3.99 -9.46 7.16
N LEU A 220 3.37 -8.28 7.03
CA LEU A 220 3.32 -7.55 5.75
C LEU A 220 4.72 -7.20 5.21
N ALA A 221 5.55 -6.58 6.05
CA ALA A 221 6.91 -6.18 5.69
C ALA A 221 7.74 -7.39 5.24
N ARG A 222 7.62 -8.50 5.95
CA ARG A 222 8.24 -9.78 5.58
C ARG A 222 7.77 -10.26 4.21
N GLY A 223 6.46 -10.34 3.99
CA GLY A 223 5.87 -10.84 2.75
C GLY A 223 6.36 -10.09 1.52
N MET A 224 6.35 -8.75 1.56
CA MET A 224 6.85 -7.92 0.47
C MET A 224 8.36 -8.04 0.27
N ALA A 225 9.14 -8.14 1.36
CA ALA A 225 10.59 -8.29 1.26
C ALA A 225 11.01 -9.58 0.54
N VAL A 226 10.27 -10.68 0.72
CA VAL A 226 10.50 -11.93 -0.03
C VAL A 226 10.26 -11.74 -1.53
N LEU A 227 9.18 -11.02 -1.88
CA LEU A 227 8.83 -10.74 -3.28
C LEU A 227 9.90 -9.88 -3.95
N LEU A 228 10.36 -8.82 -3.27
CA LEU A 228 11.42 -7.94 -3.75
C LEU A 228 12.75 -8.69 -3.93
N GLN A 229 13.13 -9.53 -2.96
CA GLN A 229 14.35 -10.32 -3.06
C GLN A 229 14.33 -11.27 -4.28
N ALA A 230 13.21 -11.95 -4.51
CA ALA A 230 13.07 -12.85 -5.64
C ALA A 230 13.02 -12.09 -6.98
N ALA A 231 12.31 -10.95 -7.02
CA ALA A 231 12.18 -10.12 -8.22
C ALA A 231 13.53 -9.57 -8.64
N ASP A 232 14.30 -9.07 -7.68
CA ASP A 232 15.65 -8.58 -7.90
C ASP A 232 16.64 -9.69 -8.33
N HIS A 233 16.52 -10.90 -7.79
CA HIS A 233 17.28 -12.04 -8.29
C HIS A 233 16.89 -12.42 -9.74
N LEU A 234 15.60 -12.38 -10.06
CA LEU A 234 15.07 -12.69 -11.39
C LEU A 234 15.54 -11.67 -12.43
N GLN A 235 15.42 -10.37 -12.17
CA GLN A 235 15.83 -9.33 -13.12
C GLN A 235 17.34 -9.40 -13.42
N ARG A 236 18.18 -9.59 -12.39
CA ARG A 236 19.63 -9.79 -12.58
C ARG A 236 19.93 -11.04 -13.39
N THR A 237 19.17 -12.11 -13.17
CA THR A 237 19.32 -13.35 -13.95
C THR A 237 18.96 -13.13 -15.41
N VAL A 238 17.85 -12.42 -15.67
CA VAL A 238 17.40 -12.07 -17.02
C VAL A 238 18.46 -11.28 -17.78
N ALA A 239 19.14 -10.35 -17.11
CA ALA A 239 20.19 -9.51 -17.69
C ALA A 239 21.45 -10.26 -18.15
N LEU A 240 21.67 -11.51 -17.70
CA LEU A 240 22.90 -12.26 -18.01
C LEU A 240 23.06 -12.59 -19.51
N ARG A 241 21.97 -12.83 -20.23
CA ARG A 241 21.97 -13.23 -21.64
C ARG A 241 20.59 -13.16 -22.28
N ALA A 242 20.53 -13.37 -23.59
CA ALA A 242 19.27 -13.66 -24.28
C ALA A 242 18.75 -15.06 -23.92
N TRP A 243 17.44 -15.20 -23.85
CA TRP A 243 16.74 -16.42 -23.48
C TRP A 243 15.94 -16.98 -24.66
N PRO A 244 15.69 -18.31 -24.73
CA PRO A 244 14.77 -18.87 -25.70
C PRO A 244 13.40 -18.20 -25.58
N ALA A 245 12.75 -17.96 -26.72
CA ALA A 245 11.41 -17.39 -26.76
C ALA A 245 10.38 -18.39 -26.22
N LEU A 246 9.64 -17.98 -25.19
CA LEU A 246 8.66 -18.77 -24.48
C LEU A 246 7.54 -17.84 -24.01
N VAL A 247 6.29 -18.26 -24.22
CA VAL A 247 5.16 -17.74 -23.47
C VAL A 247 4.58 -18.92 -22.70
N TRP A 248 4.68 -18.87 -21.38
CA TRP A 248 4.08 -19.86 -20.50
C TRP A 248 3.09 -19.17 -19.57
N GLN A 249 1.91 -19.75 -19.40
CA GLN A 249 0.91 -19.20 -18.49
C GLN A 249 0.02 -20.29 -17.91
N HIS A 250 -0.46 -20.05 -16.69
CA HIS A 250 -1.42 -20.92 -16.01
C HIS A 250 -2.32 -20.09 -15.10
N ARG A 251 -3.63 -20.37 -15.10
CA ARG A 251 -4.58 -19.70 -14.20
C ARG A 251 -4.76 -20.54 -12.94
N THR A 252 -4.56 -19.91 -11.80
CA THR A 252 -4.80 -20.47 -10.46
C THR A 252 -6.01 -19.79 -9.82
N PRO A 253 -6.56 -20.34 -8.72
CA PRO A 253 -7.58 -19.64 -7.95
C PRO A 253 -7.11 -18.30 -7.35
N TRP A 254 -5.81 -18.10 -7.16
CA TRP A 254 -5.23 -16.83 -6.69
C TRP A 254 -4.96 -15.81 -7.81
N GLY A 255 -5.08 -16.22 -9.09
CA GLY A 255 -4.80 -15.36 -10.25
C GLY A 255 -3.95 -16.03 -11.32
N LEU A 256 -3.61 -15.25 -12.35
CA LEU A 256 -2.81 -15.69 -13.49
C LEU A 256 -1.31 -15.66 -13.16
N VAL A 257 -0.63 -16.76 -13.47
CA VAL A 257 0.83 -16.82 -13.55
C VAL A 257 1.23 -16.81 -15.02
N ARG A 258 2.11 -15.89 -15.42
CA ARG A 258 2.60 -15.74 -16.79
C ARG A 258 4.09 -15.38 -16.80
N LEU A 259 4.83 -16.04 -17.70
CA LEU A 259 6.20 -15.71 -18.08
C LEU A 259 6.26 -15.54 -19.60
N ASP A 260 6.66 -14.36 -20.04
CA ASP A 260 6.87 -14.02 -21.45
C ASP A 260 8.33 -13.62 -21.68
N THR A 261 9.09 -14.49 -22.35
CA THR A 261 10.50 -14.27 -22.69
C THR A 261 10.71 -13.82 -24.13
N THR A 262 9.63 -13.52 -24.86
CA THR A 262 9.69 -13.27 -26.31
C THR A 262 10.20 -11.88 -26.68
N ARG A 263 10.13 -10.92 -25.75
CA ARG A 263 10.48 -9.50 -25.94
C ARG A 263 9.67 -8.79 -27.02
N LYS A 264 8.44 -9.26 -27.27
CA LYS A 264 7.58 -8.72 -28.31
C LYS A 264 6.56 -7.79 -27.68
N SER A 265 6.50 -6.56 -28.22
CA SER A 265 5.43 -5.60 -27.96
C SER A 265 4.05 -6.22 -28.15
N GLY A 266 3.12 -5.84 -27.28
CA GLY A 266 1.78 -6.40 -27.21
C GLY A 266 0.78 -5.46 -26.55
N ARG A 267 -0.49 -5.85 -26.64
CA ARG A 267 -1.60 -5.19 -25.94
C ARG A 267 -2.28 -6.22 -25.07
N HIS A 268 -2.41 -5.90 -23.78
CA HIS A 268 -2.80 -6.85 -22.76
C HIS A 268 -3.97 -6.31 -21.95
N LEU A 269 -5.07 -7.06 -21.94
CA LEU A 269 -6.13 -6.88 -20.95
C LEU A 269 -5.84 -7.82 -19.78
N VAL A 270 -5.34 -7.26 -18.68
CA VAL A 270 -4.84 -8.03 -17.54
C VAL A 270 -5.91 -8.09 -16.46
N GLN A 271 -6.22 -9.31 -16.00
CA GLN A 271 -7.15 -9.55 -14.90
C GLN A 271 -6.53 -10.53 -13.90
N ASP A 272 -6.56 -10.13 -12.62
CA ASP A 272 -6.04 -10.89 -11.49
C ASP A 272 -4.61 -11.42 -11.73
N PRO A 273 -3.62 -10.56 -12.03
CA PRO A 273 -2.24 -11.00 -12.20
C PRO A 273 -1.68 -11.42 -10.83
N LEU A 274 -1.44 -12.72 -10.63
CA LEU A 274 -0.75 -13.21 -9.44
C LEU A 274 0.76 -13.01 -9.60
N LEU A 275 1.29 -13.44 -10.75
CA LEU A 275 2.68 -13.29 -11.12
C LEU A 275 2.78 -13.12 -12.63
N TRP A 276 3.07 -11.92 -13.09
CA TRP A 276 3.22 -11.58 -14.50
C TRP A 276 4.64 -11.09 -14.73
N VAL A 277 5.39 -11.75 -15.59
CA VAL A 277 6.75 -11.35 -15.96
C VAL A 277 6.88 -11.28 -17.47
N SER A 278 7.13 -10.08 -17.99
CA SER A 278 7.58 -9.81 -19.35
C SER A 278 9.08 -9.49 -19.32
N LEU A 279 9.85 -10.06 -20.25
CA LEU A 279 11.28 -9.72 -20.40
C LEU A 279 11.50 -8.50 -21.33
N GLY A 280 10.41 -7.94 -21.86
CA GLY A 280 10.38 -6.67 -22.55
C GLY A 280 9.43 -6.61 -23.74
N GLY A 281 9.52 -5.51 -24.47
CA GLY A 281 8.57 -5.13 -25.50
C GLY A 281 8.09 -3.71 -25.19
N ASP A 282 7.57 -3.01 -26.18
CA ASP A 282 6.80 -1.77 -25.92
C ASP A 282 5.34 -2.20 -25.72
N ASP A 283 4.96 -2.47 -24.47
CA ASP A 283 3.71 -3.11 -24.10
C ASP A 283 2.65 -2.12 -23.61
N HIS A 284 1.40 -2.42 -23.94
CA HIS A 284 0.25 -1.68 -23.44
C HIS A 284 -0.61 -2.55 -22.54
N TYR A 285 -0.53 -2.29 -21.24
CA TYR A 285 -1.27 -2.98 -20.19
C TYR A 285 -2.50 -2.20 -19.77
N ARG A 286 -3.66 -2.85 -19.81
CA ARG A 286 -4.91 -2.34 -19.24
C ARG A 286 -5.40 -3.28 -18.15
N PHE A 287 -5.47 -2.79 -16.93
CA PHE A 287 -5.83 -3.58 -15.75
C PHE A 287 -7.33 -3.55 -15.50
N ARG A 288 -7.91 -4.74 -15.33
CA ARG A 288 -9.28 -4.92 -14.84
C ARG A 288 -9.31 -4.87 -13.31
N PRO A 289 -10.47 -4.61 -12.69
CA PRO A 289 -10.61 -4.71 -11.24
C PRO A 289 -10.07 -6.04 -10.72
N ARG A 290 -9.24 -5.97 -9.68
CA ARG A 290 -8.74 -7.16 -8.98
C ARG A 290 -9.84 -7.74 -8.11
N SER A 291 -10.10 -9.03 -8.25
CA SER A 291 -11.00 -9.75 -7.35
C SER A 291 -10.40 -9.89 -5.96
N VAL A 292 -11.26 -10.13 -4.96
CA VAL A 292 -10.85 -10.45 -3.58
C VAL A 292 -10.00 -11.71 -3.47
N HIS A 293 -10.01 -12.56 -4.51
CA HIS A 293 -9.20 -13.78 -4.61
C HIS A 293 -7.78 -13.53 -5.15
N ASN A 294 -7.48 -12.32 -5.64
CA ASN A 294 -6.14 -11.90 -6.05
C ASN A 294 -5.57 -10.83 -5.11
N PRO A 295 -5.29 -11.13 -3.84
CA PRO A 295 -4.75 -10.17 -2.88
C PRO A 295 -3.23 -10.01 -2.96
N VAL A 296 -2.53 -10.91 -3.66
CA VAL A 296 -1.10 -10.79 -3.99
C VAL A 296 -0.96 -10.58 -5.50
N SER A 297 -0.19 -9.58 -5.90
CA SER A 297 0.16 -9.34 -7.31
C SER A 297 1.63 -8.97 -7.44
N VAL A 298 2.35 -9.69 -8.29
CA VAL A 298 3.70 -9.35 -8.74
C VAL A 298 3.64 -9.14 -10.24
N PHE A 299 3.95 -7.94 -10.69
CA PHE A 299 3.94 -7.54 -12.07
C PHE A 299 5.32 -6.99 -12.44
N MET A 300 5.97 -7.58 -13.43
CA MET A 300 7.30 -7.19 -13.86
C MET A 300 7.30 -7.05 -15.38
N ASP A 301 7.67 -5.86 -15.87
CA ASP A 301 8.19 -5.68 -17.21
C ASP A 301 9.62 -5.20 -17.09
N LEU A 302 10.54 -5.77 -17.85
CA LEU A 302 11.96 -5.56 -17.62
C LEU A 302 12.62 -4.66 -18.65
N ARG A 303 11.96 -4.38 -19.79
CA ARG A 303 12.52 -3.52 -20.85
C ARG A 303 11.44 -3.00 -21.80
N GLY A 304 11.45 -1.71 -22.08
CA GLY A 304 10.71 -1.14 -23.20
C GLY A 304 9.92 0.08 -22.77
N ASN A 305 9.29 0.76 -23.72
CA ASN A 305 8.47 1.93 -23.38
C ASN A 305 7.04 1.46 -23.15
N ASP A 306 6.67 1.29 -21.87
CA ASP A 306 5.42 0.64 -21.50
C ASP A 306 4.33 1.63 -21.11
N THR A 307 3.07 1.20 -21.31
CA THR A 307 1.89 1.94 -20.85
C THR A 307 1.08 1.09 -19.88
N TYR A 308 0.86 1.62 -18.68
CA TYR A 308 0.13 1.00 -17.58
C TYR A 308 -1.16 1.75 -17.30
N ILE A 309 -2.32 1.16 -17.62
CA ILE A 309 -3.63 1.83 -17.52
C ILE A 309 -4.51 1.11 -16.50
N SER A 310 -4.85 1.82 -15.43
CA SER A 310 -5.78 1.40 -14.37
C SER A 310 -6.97 2.36 -14.29
N GLU A 311 -8.09 1.97 -14.90
CA GLU A 311 -9.32 2.77 -14.95
C GLU A 311 -10.25 2.54 -13.74
N HIS A 312 -9.87 1.65 -12.84
CA HIS A 312 -10.66 1.26 -11.68
C HIS A 312 -9.85 1.41 -10.40
N GLU A 313 -10.54 1.73 -9.32
CA GLU A 313 -9.92 2.02 -8.03
C GLU A 313 -9.21 0.78 -7.47
N GLY A 314 -7.91 0.88 -7.22
CA GLY A 314 -7.12 -0.24 -6.73
C GLY A 314 -6.95 -1.40 -7.72
N ALA A 315 -7.13 -1.18 -9.03
CA ALA A 315 -6.88 -2.21 -10.05
C ALA A 315 -5.40 -2.33 -10.46
N ASP A 316 -4.60 -1.32 -10.15
CA ASP A 316 -3.16 -1.31 -10.39
C ASP A 316 -2.48 -2.47 -9.63
N PRO A 317 -1.59 -3.26 -10.26
CA PRO A 317 -0.94 -4.40 -9.60
C PRO A 317 0.03 -4.00 -8.48
N SER A 318 0.53 -2.76 -8.45
CA SER A 318 1.35 -2.24 -7.35
C SER A 318 0.53 -1.93 -6.07
N VAL A 319 -0.80 -1.99 -6.13
CA VAL A 319 -1.67 -1.65 -5.00
C VAL A 319 -1.75 -2.76 -3.97
N GLY A 320 -1.57 -2.38 -2.70
CA GLY A 320 -1.81 -3.23 -1.54
C GLY A 320 -3.14 -2.90 -0.85
N PHE A 321 -4.26 -3.37 -1.40
CA PHE A 321 -5.57 -3.31 -0.74
C PHE A 321 -5.80 -4.63 -0.01
N LEU A 322 -5.70 -4.64 1.33
CA LEU A 322 -5.76 -5.88 2.13
C LEU A 322 -4.87 -6.99 1.53
N GLY A 323 -3.68 -6.58 1.08
CA GLY A 323 -2.93 -7.31 0.07
C GLY A 323 -1.50 -6.82 -0.13
N LEU A 324 -0.78 -7.53 -0.98
CA LEU A 324 0.58 -7.21 -1.41
C LEU A 324 0.55 -6.89 -2.92
N GLY A 325 1.05 -5.72 -3.32
CA GLY A 325 1.17 -5.33 -4.71
C GLY A 325 2.60 -4.90 -5.05
N LEU A 326 3.16 -5.46 -6.12
CA LEU A 326 4.47 -5.10 -6.66
C LEU A 326 4.35 -4.88 -8.16
N LEU A 327 4.67 -3.68 -8.62
CA LEU A 327 4.99 -3.40 -10.03
C LEU A 327 6.47 -3.04 -10.13
N TRP A 328 7.21 -3.78 -10.94
CA TRP A 328 8.61 -3.49 -11.26
C TRP A 328 8.72 -3.29 -12.77
N ASP A 329 8.97 -2.05 -13.19
CA ASP A 329 9.40 -1.72 -14.53
C ASP A 329 10.93 -1.57 -14.57
N GLY A 330 11.58 -2.21 -15.53
CA GLY A 330 13.04 -2.37 -15.55
C GLY A 330 13.82 -1.31 -16.33
N ASP A 331 13.28 -0.78 -17.41
CA ASP A 331 13.98 0.15 -18.32
C ASP A 331 13.00 0.72 -19.35
N GLY A 332 13.26 1.92 -19.83
CA GLY A 332 12.47 2.59 -20.85
C GLY A 332 11.57 3.69 -20.30
N ARG A 333 10.96 4.44 -21.21
CA ARG A 333 10.13 5.61 -20.89
C ARG A 333 8.68 5.18 -20.73
N ASN A 334 8.18 5.27 -19.50
CA ASN A 334 6.91 4.66 -19.15
C ASN A 334 5.78 5.68 -18.94
N GLN A 335 4.55 5.21 -19.14
CA GLN A 335 3.34 5.97 -18.88
C GLN A 335 2.44 5.19 -17.93
N TYR A 336 2.24 5.72 -16.73
CA TYR A 336 1.35 5.17 -15.72
C TYR A 336 0.11 6.06 -15.60
N SER A 337 -1.07 5.49 -15.80
CA SER A 337 -2.36 6.16 -15.67
C SER A 337 -3.21 5.41 -14.65
N GLY A 338 -3.52 6.06 -13.53
CA GLY A 338 -4.37 5.53 -12.46
C GLY A 338 -5.59 6.40 -12.20
N THR A 339 -6.58 5.84 -11.49
CA THR A 339 -7.70 6.62 -10.93
C THR A 339 -7.44 6.94 -9.47
N TRP A 340 -8.22 6.34 -8.54
CA TRP A 340 -7.96 6.40 -7.12
C TRP A 340 -7.27 5.13 -6.65
N LEU A 341 -6.38 5.22 -5.65
CA LEU A 341 -5.64 4.07 -5.13
C LEU A 341 -4.84 3.37 -6.26
N ALA A 342 -3.72 3.96 -6.66
CA ALA A 342 -2.87 3.48 -7.76
C ALA A 342 -1.38 3.77 -7.50
N GLN A 343 -0.48 3.22 -8.32
CA GLN A 343 0.95 3.57 -8.33
C GLN A 343 1.62 3.44 -6.95
N GLY A 344 1.61 2.22 -6.40
CA GLY A 344 2.19 1.87 -5.10
C GLY A 344 1.32 2.21 -3.90
N ALA A 345 0.07 2.65 -4.11
CA ALA A 345 -0.82 3.02 -3.02
C ALA A 345 -1.40 1.84 -2.24
N VAL A 346 -1.73 2.09 -0.97
CA VAL A 346 -2.04 1.06 0.01
C VAL A 346 -3.23 1.43 0.87
N LEU A 347 -4.08 0.42 1.11
CA LEU A 347 -5.05 0.39 2.19
C LEU A 347 -4.88 -0.92 2.95
N MET A 348 -4.38 -0.86 4.19
CA MET A 348 -4.25 -2.03 5.07
C MET A 348 -3.45 -3.17 4.42
N GLY A 349 -2.29 -2.85 3.83
CA GLY A 349 -1.49 -3.77 3.02
C GLY A 349 -0.07 -3.28 2.77
N ALA A 350 0.56 -3.78 1.72
CA ALA A 350 1.86 -3.31 1.24
C ALA A 350 1.88 -3.13 -0.28
N GLY A 351 2.44 -2.02 -0.73
CA GLY A 351 2.47 -1.63 -2.14
C GLY A 351 3.84 -1.10 -2.54
N VAL A 352 4.36 -1.59 -3.67
CA VAL A 352 5.65 -1.15 -4.21
C VAL A 352 5.52 -0.90 -5.70
N LEU A 353 5.94 0.27 -6.15
CA LEU A 353 6.18 0.58 -7.55
C LEU A 353 7.66 0.93 -7.73
N ILE A 354 8.33 0.23 -8.63
CA ILE A 354 9.71 0.51 -9.02
C ILE A 354 9.68 0.84 -10.51
N ASP A 355 10.02 2.08 -10.83
CA ASP A 355 10.43 2.48 -12.17
C ASP A 355 11.96 2.55 -12.15
N ALA A 356 12.62 1.54 -12.71
CA ALA A 356 14.08 1.46 -12.77
C ALA A 356 14.63 2.08 -14.07
N SER A 357 13.86 2.93 -14.74
CA SER A 357 14.23 3.52 -16.02
C SER A 357 15.47 4.41 -15.92
N HIS A 358 16.34 4.26 -16.92
CA HIS A 358 17.53 5.09 -17.09
C HIS A 358 17.40 5.90 -18.39
N THR A 359 16.47 6.87 -18.40
CA THR A 359 16.03 7.53 -19.64
C THR A 359 16.72 8.86 -19.92
N GLY A 360 17.51 9.38 -18.97
CA GLY A 360 18.01 10.75 -19.05
C GLY A 360 16.85 11.75 -19.19
N ALA A 361 17.01 12.83 -19.97
CA ALA A 361 16.03 13.92 -20.03
C ALA A 361 14.62 13.60 -20.60
N ALA A 362 14.28 12.34 -20.88
CA ALA A 362 12.98 11.98 -21.47
C ALA A 362 11.89 11.67 -20.44
N GLY A 363 12.26 11.06 -19.29
CA GLY A 363 11.43 10.80 -18.11
C GLY A 363 10.11 10.03 -18.31
N SER A 364 9.76 9.25 -17.30
CA SER A 364 8.46 8.59 -17.17
C SER A 364 7.36 9.56 -16.74
N GLN A 365 6.10 9.19 -17.00
CA GLN A 365 4.93 9.98 -16.63
C GLN A 365 4.01 9.16 -15.75
N MET A 366 3.63 9.70 -14.60
CA MET A 366 2.68 9.11 -13.67
C MET A 366 1.51 10.06 -13.44
N GLU A 367 0.32 9.69 -13.91
CA GLU A 367 -0.92 10.43 -13.67
C GLU A 367 -1.88 9.60 -12.82
N ALA A 368 -2.48 10.22 -11.81
CA ALA A 368 -3.55 9.64 -11.01
C ALA A 368 -4.58 10.69 -10.57
N ILE A 369 -5.73 10.27 -10.03
CA ILE A 369 -6.67 11.20 -9.39
C ILE A 369 -6.22 11.52 -7.98
N GLY A 370 -5.99 10.50 -7.15
CA GLY A 370 -5.51 10.70 -5.79
C GLY A 370 -5.41 9.42 -4.98
N HIS A 371 -4.84 9.52 -3.77
CA HIS A 371 -4.41 8.35 -2.99
C HIS A 371 -3.49 7.48 -3.84
N ALA A 372 -2.41 8.07 -4.37
CA ALA A 372 -1.56 7.46 -5.39
C ALA A 372 -0.08 7.78 -5.17
N GLN A 373 0.81 7.20 -5.97
CA GLN A 373 2.24 7.57 -6.01
C GLN A 373 2.89 7.43 -4.63
N ALA A 374 2.90 6.19 -4.13
CA ALA A 374 3.16 5.85 -2.74
C ALA A 374 2.25 6.60 -1.75
N PHE A 375 0.98 6.21 -1.71
CA PHE A 375 0.08 6.58 -0.60
C PHE A 375 -0.08 5.41 0.37
N ALA A 376 -0.05 5.65 1.69
CA ALA A 376 -0.27 4.59 2.68
C ALA A 376 -1.32 4.93 3.73
N LEU A 377 -2.18 3.96 4.05
CA LEU A 377 -3.06 3.97 5.21
C LEU A 377 -3.02 2.59 5.89
N ASP A 378 -2.65 2.57 7.16
CA ASP A 378 -2.40 1.35 7.97
C ASP A 378 -1.59 0.29 7.20
N GLY A 379 -0.51 0.72 6.57
CA GLY A 379 0.30 -0.12 5.69
C GLY A 379 1.56 0.59 5.22
N LEU A 380 2.29 -0.06 4.32
CA LEU A 380 3.62 0.37 3.86
C LEU A 380 3.62 0.57 2.33
N ALA A 381 3.94 1.78 1.87
CA ALA A 381 4.00 2.13 0.46
C ALA A 381 5.40 2.63 0.05
N LEU A 382 5.96 2.09 -1.03
CA LEU A 382 7.22 2.53 -1.60
C LEU A 382 7.05 2.84 -3.09
N LEU A 383 7.56 3.99 -3.52
CA LEU A 383 7.74 4.32 -4.93
C LEU A 383 9.20 4.71 -5.15
N MET A 384 9.84 4.06 -6.12
CA MET A 384 11.15 4.44 -6.63
C MET A 384 10.97 4.88 -8.07
N ALA A 385 11.27 6.15 -8.33
CA ALA A 385 11.22 6.76 -9.66
C ALA A 385 12.58 6.62 -10.38
N GLY A 386 12.57 6.88 -11.68
CA GLY A 386 13.73 6.70 -12.55
C GLY A 386 14.80 7.77 -12.34
N ASP A 387 15.74 7.86 -13.27
CA ASP A 387 16.79 8.89 -13.30
C ASP A 387 16.54 10.02 -14.33
N GLY A 388 15.35 10.02 -14.93
CA GLY A 388 14.99 10.95 -15.98
C GLY A 388 14.09 12.09 -15.51
N ASP A 389 13.79 13.03 -16.40
CA ASP A 389 12.90 14.18 -16.13
C ASP A 389 11.43 13.73 -15.94
N ASP A 390 11.15 13.09 -14.81
CA ASP A 390 9.90 12.42 -14.48
C ASP A 390 8.79 13.43 -14.16
N ALA A 391 7.56 13.09 -14.58
CA ALA A 391 6.38 13.91 -14.31
C ALA A 391 5.35 13.13 -13.50
N MET A 392 5.10 13.56 -12.27
CA MET A 392 4.10 12.99 -11.38
C MET A 392 2.95 13.97 -11.16
N THR A 393 1.76 13.62 -11.63
CA THR A 393 0.55 14.43 -11.51
C THR A 393 -0.55 13.69 -10.75
N ALA A 394 -1.10 14.33 -9.73
CA ALA A 394 -2.32 13.92 -9.06
C ALA A 394 -3.13 15.15 -8.61
N LEU A 395 -4.27 14.95 -7.94
CA LEU A 395 -5.09 16.04 -7.39
C LEU A 395 -5.10 16.07 -5.86
N THR A 396 -4.90 14.93 -5.20
CA THR A 396 -4.98 14.82 -3.73
C THR A 396 -4.30 13.54 -3.20
N HIS A 397 -3.79 13.57 -1.98
CA HIS A 397 -3.18 12.46 -1.23
C HIS A 397 -2.21 11.63 -2.08
N ALA A 398 -1.09 12.21 -2.51
CA ALA A 398 -0.14 11.49 -3.35
C ALA A 398 1.32 11.94 -3.14
N GLN A 399 2.26 11.26 -3.78
CA GLN A 399 3.67 11.61 -3.82
C GLN A 399 4.32 11.46 -2.44
N GLY A 400 4.37 10.22 -1.94
CA GLY A 400 4.90 9.92 -0.60
C GLY A 400 3.97 10.40 0.52
N SER A 401 2.65 10.24 0.35
CA SER A 401 1.64 10.69 1.30
C SER A 401 1.21 9.58 2.25
N ALA A 402 1.03 9.86 3.53
CA ALA A 402 0.55 8.88 4.49
C ALA A 402 -0.68 9.37 5.25
N GLY A 403 -1.75 8.58 5.16
CA GLY A 403 -2.91 8.64 6.04
C GLY A 403 -2.67 7.94 7.39
N PRO A 404 -3.73 7.69 8.16
CA PRO A 404 -3.61 7.13 9.50
C PRO A 404 -2.78 5.84 9.55
N LEU A 405 -1.82 5.78 10.47
CA LEU A 405 -0.93 4.64 10.74
C LEU A 405 -0.11 4.14 9.54
N GLY A 406 -0.17 4.80 8.38
CA GLY A 406 0.58 4.41 7.19
C GLY A 406 2.03 4.91 7.23
N ALA A 407 2.91 4.26 6.48
CA ALA A 407 4.21 4.81 6.12
C ALA A 407 4.41 4.73 4.60
N ALA A 408 4.74 5.86 4.00
CA ALA A 408 4.89 6.03 2.57
C ALA A 408 6.20 6.74 2.25
N TRP A 409 6.96 6.19 1.30
CA TRP A 409 8.21 6.77 0.85
C TRP A 409 8.26 6.83 -0.67
N LEU A 410 8.45 8.04 -1.20
CA LEU A 410 8.83 8.29 -2.57
C LEU A 410 10.32 8.65 -2.62
N ILE A 411 11.07 7.92 -3.44
CA ILE A 411 12.47 8.20 -3.76
C ILE A 411 12.55 8.53 -5.24
N ASN A 412 13.04 9.72 -5.57
CA ASN A 412 13.44 10.06 -6.94
C ASN A 412 14.96 10.21 -7.00
N THR A 413 15.59 9.67 -8.05
CA THR A 413 17.04 9.46 -8.08
C THR A 413 17.81 10.58 -8.76
N ALA A 414 17.25 11.16 -9.81
CA ALA A 414 17.79 12.28 -10.56
C ALA A 414 16.76 12.74 -11.61
N GLY A 415 16.98 13.91 -12.21
CA GLY A 415 16.19 14.40 -13.34
C GLY A 415 15.70 15.81 -13.05
N ASN A 416 15.21 16.56 -14.03
CA ASN A 416 14.50 17.82 -13.74
C ASN A 416 13.01 17.52 -13.63
N ASP A 417 12.58 17.19 -12.42
CA ASP A 417 11.32 16.53 -12.15
C ASP A 417 10.17 17.50 -11.94
N ARG A 418 8.96 16.98 -12.14
CA ARG A 418 7.71 17.74 -11.97
C ARG A 418 6.75 17.01 -11.07
N TYR A 419 6.53 17.57 -9.89
CA TYR A 419 5.57 17.08 -8.90
C TYR A 419 4.35 18.00 -8.85
N VAL A 420 3.22 17.55 -9.36
CA VAL A 420 2.01 18.38 -9.47
C VAL A 420 0.83 17.75 -8.72
N LEU A 421 0.40 18.40 -7.64
CA LEU A 421 -0.90 18.19 -6.99
C LEU A 421 -1.85 19.31 -7.39
N GLY A 422 -2.49 19.12 -8.53
CA GLY A 422 -3.20 20.16 -9.26
C GLY A 422 -4.58 20.51 -8.72
N ASN A 423 -5.15 21.57 -9.31
CA ASN A 423 -6.51 22.03 -9.04
C ASN A 423 -7.39 22.07 -10.31
N ALA A 424 -7.05 21.27 -11.33
CA ALA A 424 -7.79 21.22 -12.60
C ALA A 424 -9.29 20.92 -12.40
N ARG A 425 -9.60 20.18 -11.32
CA ARG A 425 -10.93 20.08 -10.71
C ARG A 425 -10.76 19.86 -9.21
N VAL A 426 -11.74 20.29 -8.42
CA VAL A 426 -11.77 20.02 -6.97
C VAL A 426 -12.41 18.66 -6.74
N VAL A 427 -11.61 17.67 -6.35
CA VAL A 427 -12.06 16.31 -5.97
C VAL A 427 -12.16 16.12 -4.47
N GLN A 428 -11.38 16.90 -3.70
CA GLN A 428 -11.40 16.86 -2.25
C GLN A 428 -11.16 18.27 -1.72
N ALA A 429 -12.25 19.02 -1.54
CA ALA A 429 -12.20 20.41 -1.13
C ALA A 429 -11.47 20.59 0.21
N SER A 430 -10.56 21.56 0.25
CA SER A 430 -9.94 21.97 1.51
C SER A 430 -10.94 22.74 2.37
N SER A 431 -10.85 22.56 3.69
CA SER A 431 -11.64 23.37 4.64
C SER A 431 -11.17 24.82 4.69
N GLN A 432 -9.89 25.07 4.38
CA GLN A 432 -9.29 26.39 4.36
C GLN A 432 -9.64 27.15 3.07
N LEU A 433 -9.61 26.46 1.94
CA LEU A 433 -9.90 27.01 0.60
C LEU A 433 -10.81 26.03 -0.15
N PRO A 434 -12.15 26.17 -0.05
CA PRO A 434 -13.09 25.22 -0.66
C PRO A 434 -13.05 25.16 -2.18
N ASP A 435 -12.52 26.19 -2.84
CA ASP A 435 -12.24 26.25 -4.27
C ASP A 435 -10.94 25.51 -4.67
N ARG A 436 -10.24 24.91 -3.71
CA ARG A 436 -8.99 24.19 -3.91
C ARG A 436 -9.01 22.78 -3.32
N ASN A 437 -8.25 21.88 -3.92
CA ASN A 437 -8.00 20.56 -3.33
C ASN A 437 -7.20 20.68 -2.02
N ALA A 438 -7.56 19.86 -1.04
CA ALA A 438 -6.63 19.42 -0.02
C ALA A 438 -5.63 18.48 -0.72
N SER A 439 -4.47 18.99 -1.09
CA SER A 439 -3.42 18.23 -1.77
C SER A 439 -2.92 17.09 -0.91
N MET A 440 -2.64 17.33 0.38
CA MET A 440 -2.15 16.35 1.34
C MET A 440 -1.08 15.40 0.77
N GLY A 441 -0.05 15.94 0.14
CA GLY A 441 0.97 15.15 -0.54
C GLY A 441 2.32 15.85 -0.64
N GLN A 442 3.23 15.27 -1.42
CA GLN A 442 4.65 15.65 -1.46
C GLN A 442 5.30 15.46 -0.09
N GLY A 443 5.34 14.21 0.37
CA GLY A 443 5.88 13.84 1.67
C GLY A 443 4.99 14.29 2.82
N ALA A 444 3.66 14.18 2.72
CA ALA A 444 2.74 14.66 3.75
C ALA A 444 2.26 13.53 4.67
N GLY A 445 2.08 13.82 5.97
CA GLY A 445 1.53 12.86 6.94
C GLY A 445 0.28 13.38 7.63
N ARG A 446 -0.79 12.57 7.67
CA ARG A 446 -2.10 12.95 8.21
C ARG A 446 -2.83 11.88 9.00
N GLY A 447 -3.40 12.26 10.15
CA GLY A 447 -4.41 11.48 10.87
C GLY A 447 -5.85 11.90 10.57
N TRP A 448 -6.81 11.21 11.21
CA TRP A 448 -8.23 11.54 11.15
C TRP A 448 -8.73 12.08 12.47
N ARG A 449 -9.60 13.09 12.38
CA ARG A 449 -10.36 13.53 13.54
C ARG A 449 -11.47 12.52 13.84
N GLY A 450 -11.73 12.30 15.11
CA GLY A 450 -12.86 11.51 15.58
C GLY A 450 -14.20 12.10 15.13
N ARG A 451 -15.19 11.23 14.94
CA ARG A 451 -16.59 11.60 14.68
C ARG A 451 -17.48 10.94 15.73
N ASP A 452 -18.58 11.59 16.10
CA ASP A 452 -19.64 11.00 16.95
C ASP A 452 -19.13 10.49 18.31
N GLY A 453 -18.13 11.18 18.88
CA GLY A 453 -17.51 10.81 20.16
C GLY A 453 -16.41 9.75 20.05
N ALA A 454 -16.09 9.25 18.85
CA ALA A 454 -14.92 8.41 18.62
C ALA A 454 -13.62 9.19 18.82
N ALA A 455 -12.56 8.50 19.23
CA ALA A 455 -11.24 9.10 19.36
C ALA A 455 -10.63 9.44 17.99
N ASP A 456 -9.69 10.38 17.99
CA ASP A 456 -8.86 10.69 16.84
C ASP A 456 -8.04 9.45 16.43
N THR A 457 -7.85 9.29 15.12
CA THR A 457 -6.96 8.27 14.57
C THR A 457 -5.61 8.91 14.27
N PRO A 458 -4.50 8.48 14.90
CA PRO A 458 -3.20 9.08 14.68
C PRO A 458 -2.73 8.97 13.23
N GLY A 459 -1.94 9.94 12.79
CA GLY A 459 -1.45 10.03 11.42
C GLY A 459 -0.31 9.08 11.07
N GLY A 460 0.09 9.14 9.81
CA GLY A 460 1.17 8.35 9.22
C GLY A 460 2.45 9.14 8.92
N LEU A 461 3.47 8.43 8.41
CA LEU A 461 4.77 8.89 7.95
C LEU A 461 4.78 9.05 6.43
N GLY A 462 4.75 10.28 5.93
CA GLY A 462 4.94 10.57 4.51
C GLY A 462 6.34 11.12 4.24
N LEU A 463 7.06 10.54 3.29
CA LEU A 463 8.35 11.04 2.82
C LEU A 463 8.39 11.20 1.30
N LEU A 464 8.91 12.33 0.86
CA LEU A 464 9.41 12.53 -0.50
C LEU A 464 10.89 12.89 -0.39
N VAL A 465 11.75 12.13 -1.06
CA VAL A 465 13.19 12.44 -1.15
C VAL A 465 13.58 12.51 -2.61
N ASP A 466 13.95 13.72 -3.04
CA ASP A 466 14.58 13.97 -4.34
C ASP A 466 16.09 14.08 -4.16
N LEU A 467 16.85 13.41 -5.02
CA LEU A 467 18.29 13.28 -4.91
C LEU A 467 19.09 14.25 -5.79
N ALA A 468 18.50 14.82 -6.86
CA ALA A 468 19.14 15.83 -7.72
C ALA A 468 18.23 16.29 -8.86
N GLY A 469 18.20 17.58 -9.15
CA GLY A 469 17.44 18.07 -10.29
C GLY A 469 17.11 19.55 -10.19
N ASP A 470 16.84 20.24 -11.30
CA ASP A 470 16.15 21.54 -11.25
C ASP A 470 14.62 21.29 -11.25
N ASP A 471 14.06 21.07 -10.05
CA ASP A 471 12.73 20.47 -9.88
C ASP A 471 11.60 21.48 -9.68
N HIS A 472 10.39 21.04 -10.01
CA HIS A 472 9.18 21.85 -9.89
C HIS A 472 8.12 21.15 -9.03
N TYR A 473 7.86 21.71 -7.85
CA TYR A 473 6.86 21.23 -6.91
C TYR A 473 5.67 22.18 -6.88
N THR A 474 4.52 21.73 -7.37
CA THR A 474 3.27 22.49 -7.35
C THR A 474 2.20 21.75 -6.57
N ALA A 475 1.58 22.42 -5.60
CA ALA A 475 0.47 21.88 -4.85
C ALA A 475 -0.53 22.97 -4.40
N GLN A 476 -1.63 22.56 -3.79
CA GLN A 476 -2.65 23.43 -3.23
C GLN A 476 -2.51 23.51 -1.71
N VAL A 477 -3.49 23.00 -0.94
CA VAL A 477 -3.51 23.09 0.52
C VAL A 477 -2.98 21.80 1.15
N PHE A 478 -2.15 21.91 2.19
CA PHE A 478 -1.45 20.78 2.81
C PHE A 478 -0.45 20.14 1.83
N ALA A 479 0.74 20.69 1.71
CA ALA A 479 1.75 20.25 0.76
C ALA A 479 3.15 20.16 1.37
N GLN A 480 4.12 19.65 0.60
CA GLN A 480 5.57 19.79 0.81
C GLN A 480 6.00 19.61 2.27
N GLY A 481 6.10 18.35 2.70
CA GLY A 481 6.58 18.01 4.04
C GLY A 481 5.64 18.40 5.17
N VAL A 482 4.33 18.55 4.91
CA VAL A 482 3.36 18.97 5.94
C VAL A 482 2.99 17.84 6.90
N GLY A 483 2.92 18.17 8.18
CA GLY A 483 2.30 17.34 9.21
C GLY A 483 0.89 17.81 9.57
N PHE A 484 -0.06 16.90 9.68
CA PHE A 484 -1.41 17.24 10.17
C PHE A 484 -1.98 16.15 11.07
N GLN A 485 -2.63 16.50 12.17
CA GLN A 485 -3.38 15.55 13.01
C GLN A 485 -2.53 14.33 13.42
N GLN A 486 -1.51 14.55 14.25
CA GLN A 486 -0.60 13.51 14.74
C GLN A 486 0.16 12.72 13.65
N GLY A 487 0.14 13.18 12.39
CA GLY A 487 0.99 12.67 11.33
C GLY A 487 2.31 13.41 11.25
N MET A 488 3.24 12.90 10.45
CA MET A 488 4.39 13.70 10.05
C MET A 488 4.76 13.53 8.59
N GLY A 489 5.03 14.68 8.00
CA GLY A 489 5.49 14.82 6.63
C GLY A 489 6.95 15.25 6.59
N VAL A 490 7.66 14.70 5.61
CA VAL A 490 9.06 15.00 5.33
C VAL A 490 9.24 15.18 3.83
N LEU A 491 9.73 16.34 3.41
CA LEU A 491 10.28 16.55 2.08
C LEU A 491 11.76 16.86 2.20
N VAL A 492 12.58 16.07 1.52
CA VAL A 492 14.02 16.32 1.38
C VAL A 492 14.35 16.54 -0.08
N ASP A 493 14.99 17.67 -0.35
CA ASP A 493 15.52 18.01 -1.67
C ASP A 493 17.05 18.11 -1.58
N ALA A 494 17.76 17.42 -2.46
CA ALA A 494 19.20 17.28 -2.36
C ALA A 494 20.02 18.22 -3.25
N GLY A 495 19.42 18.98 -4.17
CA GLY A 495 20.18 19.79 -5.13
C GLY A 495 19.34 20.51 -6.18
N GLY A 496 20.03 21.34 -6.97
CA GLY A 496 19.44 22.10 -8.08
C GLY A 496 18.87 23.46 -7.70
N ASN A 497 18.23 24.12 -8.68
CA ASN A 497 17.51 25.38 -8.55
C ASN A 497 16.01 25.10 -8.68
N ASN A 498 15.36 24.97 -7.54
CA ASN A 498 14.04 24.39 -7.43
C ASN A 498 12.94 25.43 -7.34
N HIS A 499 11.76 25.08 -7.85
CA HIS A 499 10.57 25.90 -7.81
C HIS A 499 9.49 25.24 -6.95
N HIS A 500 9.19 25.83 -5.79
CA HIS A 500 8.13 25.38 -4.90
C HIS A 500 6.95 26.34 -4.91
N THR A 501 5.77 25.85 -5.31
CA THR A 501 4.52 26.62 -5.32
C THR A 501 3.44 25.90 -4.54
N ALA A 502 2.88 26.55 -3.52
CA ALA A 502 1.75 26.01 -2.75
C ALA A 502 0.72 27.08 -2.34
N ALA A 503 -0.46 26.63 -1.92
CA ALA A 503 -1.52 27.53 -1.50
C ALA A 503 -1.38 27.93 -0.02
N TRP A 504 -1.51 26.97 0.88
CA TRP A 504 -1.63 27.15 2.33
C TRP A 504 -1.17 25.85 3.03
N TYR A 505 -0.51 25.94 4.18
CA TYR A 505 0.03 24.78 4.93
C TYR A 505 1.01 23.96 4.09
N ALA A 506 2.20 24.52 3.86
CA ALA A 506 3.23 23.89 3.05
C ALA A 506 4.65 24.21 3.55
N LEU A 507 5.66 23.64 2.91
CA LEU A 507 7.07 23.90 3.21
C LEU A 507 7.39 23.60 4.68
N GLY A 508 7.07 22.39 5.12
CA GLY A 508 7.35 21.92 6.48
C GLY A 508 6.41 22.47 7.56
N ALA A 509 5.26 23.02 7.18
CA ALA A 509 4.25 23.47 8.15
C ALA A 509 3.61 22.30 8.92
N ALA A 510 3.05 22.57 10.10
CA ALA A 510 2.36 21.54 10.88
C ALA A 510 1.17 22.03 11.72
N ALA A 511 0.18 21.16 11.94
CA ALA A 511 -0.95 21.43 12.84
C ALA A 511 -1.49 20.17 13.53
N HIS A 512 -2.06 20.34 14.72
CA HIS A 512 -2.68 19.31 15.56
C HIS A 512 -1.72 18.19 15.99
N GLN A 513 -0.75 18.53 16.82
CA GLN A 513 0.26 17.61 17.38
C GLN A 513 1.03 16.84 16.31
N ALA A 514 1.27 17.48 15.17
CA ALA A 514 1.94 16.88 14.03
C ALA A 514 3.38 17.37 13.89
N VAL A 515 4.15 16.76 12.98
CA VAL A 515 5.48 17.28 12.61
C VAL A 515 5.55 17.49 11.10
N GLY A 516 6.01 18.66 10.68
CA GLY A 516 6.30 18.97 9.28
C GLY A 516 7.78 19.29 9.12
N VAL A 517 8.43 18.68 8.13
CA VAL A 517 9.84 18.88 7.82
C VAL A 517 10.00 19.14 6.32
N PHE A 518 10.56 20.28 5.99
CA PHE A 518 11.10 20.58 4.67
C PHE A 518 12.60 20.85 4.83
N TRP A 519 13.42 20.14 4.08
CA TRP A 519 14.87 20.24 4.19
C TRP A 519 15.54 20.18 2.81
N ALA A 520 16.08 21.32 2.36
CA ALA A 520 16.86 21.43 1.14
C ALA A 520 18.36 21.46 1.47
N SER A 521 19.12 20.54 0.86
CA SER A 521 20.57 20.40 1.09
C SER A 521 21.44 20.90 -0.06
N GLY A 522 20.79 21.31 -1.15
CA GLY A 522 21.42 21.86 -2.34
C GLY A 522 22.18 23.16 -2.09
N LEU A 523 22.88 23.63 -3.12
CA LEU A 523 23.55 24.93 -3.14
C LEU A 523 22.97 25.87 -4.22
N GLY A 524 21.93 25.44 -4.96
CA GLY A 524 21.31 26.24 -6.00
C GLY A 524 20.36 27.29 -5.43
N ASP A 525 19.88 28.17 -6.31
CA ASP A 525 19.07 29.32 -5.96
C ASP A 525 17.58 28.96 -6.07
N ASP A 526 16.93 28.67 -4.94
CA ASP A 526 15.57 28.15 -4.93
C ASP A 526 14.52 29.27 -4.91
N VAL A 527 13.33 28.99 -5.46
CA VAL A 527 12.19 29.91 -5.47
C VAL A 527 10.99 29.30 -4.74
N TYR A 528 10.60 29.95 -3.65
CA TYR A 528 9.49 29.54 -2.80
C TYR A 528 8.31 30.51 -2.96
N SER A 529 7.15 30.00 -3.36
CA SER A 529 5.93 30.76 -3.59
C SER A 529 4.76 30.20 -2.78
N LEU A 530 4.21 31.05 -1.91
CA LEU A 530 2.99 30.78 -1.16
C LEU A 530 1.97 31.86 -1.44
N SER A 531 0.72 31.46 -1.69
CA SER A 531 -0.37 32.42 -1.90
C SER A 531 -1.13 32.79 -0.61
N HIS A 532 -1.05 31.95 0.43
CA HIS A 532 -1.72 32.14 1.72
C HIS A 532 -0.77 31.81 2.88
N ALA A 533 -1.31 31.81 4.09
CA ALA A 533 -0.57 31.68 5.33
C ALA A 533 -0.01 30.27 5.58
N SER A 534 0.64 30.07 6.73
CA SER A 534 1.12 28.78 7.24
C SER A 534 2.10 28.09 6.30
N GLY A 535 3.33 28.59 6.24
CA GLY A 535 4.41 27.89 5.53
C GLY A 535 5.79 28.24 6.06
N LEU A 536 6.83 27.64 5.46
CA LEU A 536 8.22 27.76 5.91
C LEU A 536 8.35 27.42 7.40
N GLY A 537 7.94 26.21 7.76
CA GLY A 537 8.07 25.68 9.11
C GLY A 537 7.08 26.24 10.13
N ALA A 538 5.99 26.90 9.70
CA ALA A 538 4.98 27.42 10.63
C ALA A 538 4.19 26.30 11.34
N ALA A 539 3.84 26.49 12.62
CA ALA A 539 3.23 25.43 13.43
C ALA A 539 2.13 25.87 14.40
N THR A 540 1.05 25.09 14.54
CA THR A 540 -0.06 25.31 15.49
C THR A 540 -0.41 24.05 16.29
N ASP A 541 -1.19 24.20 17.37
CA ASP A 541 -1.69 23.11 18.21
C ASP A 541 -0.64 22.08 18.66
N ARG A 542 0.40 22.55 19.38
CA ARG A 542 1.49 21.70 19.93
C ARG A 542 2.22 20.87 18.87
N SER A 543 2.38 21.42 17.68
CA SER A 543 3.08 20.76 16.56
C SER A 543 4.54 21.21 16.47
N LEU A 544 5.31 20.54 15.60
CA LEU A 544 6.60 21.02 15.13
C LEU A 544 6.54 21.35 13.64
N GLY A 545 6.90 22.57 13.27
CA GLY A 545 7.16 22.92 11.87
C GLY A 545 8.64 23.21 11.67
N TRP A 546 9.23 22.66 10.61
CA TRP A 546 10.66 22.80 10.33
C TRP A 546 10.88 23.08 8.85
N PHE A 547 11.50 24.22 8.57
CA PHE A 547 12.00 24.56 7.24
C PHE A 547 13.48 24.90 7.34
N GLU A 548 14.29 24.24 6.52
CA GLU A 548 15.71 24.53 6.42
C GLU A 548 16.19 24.39 4.98
N ASP A 549 16.77 25.46 4.46
CA ASP A 549 17.54 25.48 3.23
C ASP A 549 19.00 25.80 3.57
N LEU A 550 19.92 24.95 3.11
CA LEU A 550 21.34 25.06 3.43
C LEU A 550 22.12 25.96 2.47
N GLY A 551 21.57 26.25 1.29
CA GLY A 551 22.30 26.75 0.13
C GLY A 551 21.79 28.09 -0.40
N GLY A 552 22.22 28.42 -1.62
CA GLY A 552 21.51 29.38 -2.49
C GLY A 552 21.48 30.85 -2.12
N ASP A 553 21.05 31.65 -3.11
CA ASP A 553 20.42 32.97 -2.96
C ASP A 553 18.91 32.86 -3.21
N ASP A 554 18.20 32.26 -2.24
CA ASP A 554 16.81 31.86 -2.39
C ASP A 554 15.82 33.02 -2.36
N ARG A 555 14.68 32.84 -3.05
CA ARG A 555 13.55 33.78 -3.00
C ARG A 555 12.45 33.22 -2.10
N LEU A 556 12.32 33.79 -0.90
CA LEU A 556 11.27 33.41 0.06
C LEU A 556 9.97 34.23 -0.14
N PRO A 557 8.78 33.65 0.12
CA PRO A 557 7.53 34.37 0.04
C PRO A 557 7.34 35.26 1.29
N VAL A 558 6.58 36.35 1.11
CA VAL A 558 6.14 37.22 2.20
C VAL A 558 4.65 37.03 2.42
N VAL A 559 4.30 36.11 3.32
CA VAL A 559 2.91 35.76 3.64
C VAL A 559 2.69 35.70 5.16
N PRO A 560 1.46 35.91 5.66
CA PRO A 560 1.15 35.83 7.09
C PRO A 560 1.47 34.44 7.66
N PHE A 561 1.74 34.36 8.96
CA PHE A 561 1.97 33.09 9.67
C PHE A 561 2.96 32.15 8.95
N SER A 562 4.15 32.65 8.64
CA SER A 562 5.21 31.90 7.96
C SER A 562 6.57 32.13 8.63
N GLN A 563 7.65 31.59 8.05
CA GLN A 563 9.03 31.85 8.46
C GLN A 563 9.26 31.50 9.95
N GLY A 564 8.90 30.27 10.32
CA GLY A 564 9.12 29.77 11.69
C GLY A 564 8.20 30.38 12.74
N GLN A 565 7.00 30.84 12.37
CA GLN A 565 5.99 31.29 13.33
C GLN A 565 5.28 30.11 13.99
N ALA A 566 5.11 30.17 15.32
CA ALA A 566 4.46 29.13 16.11
C ALA A 566 3.30 29.71 16.95
N ALA A 567 2.25 28.91 17.15
CA ALA A 567 1.14 29.20 18.06
C ALA A 567 0.79 27.99 18.93
N GLU A 568 0.00 28.22 20.00
CA GLU A 568 -0.65 27.16 20.79
C GLU A 568 0.31 26.08 21.33
N GLY A 569 1.47 26.52 21.83
CA GLY A 569 2.47 25.63 22.41
C GLY A 569 3.28 24.82 21.40
N SER A 570 3.29 25.24 20.13
CA SER A 570 4.08 24.63 19.06
C SER A 570 5.52 25.13 19.04
N VAL A 571 6.37 24.37 18.36
CA VAL A 571 7.75 24.76 18.01
C VAL A 571 7.82 24.95 16.51
N ALA A 572 8.51 25.99 16.05
CA ALA A 572 8.69 26.28 14.64
C ALA A 572 10.13 26.71 14.39
N ARG A 573 10.69 26.30 13.26
CA ARG A 573 12.03 26.68 12.80
C ARG A 573 12.00 27.07 11.34
N CYS A 574 12.68 28.17 11.03
CA CYS A 574 13.02 28.52 9.66
C CYS A 574 14.49 28.93 9.61
N LYS A 575 15.25 28.29 8.72
CA LYS A 575 16.66 28.58 8.50
C LYS A 575 16.96 28.62 7.01
N THR A 576 17.61 29.71 6.58
CA THR A 576 18.20 29.83 5.25
C THR A 576 19.61 30.38 5.37
N ARG A 577 20.40 30.35 4.30
CA ARG A 577 21.70 31.03 4.28
C ARG A 577 21.51 32.55 4.49
N PRO A 578 22.36 33.23 5.29
CA PRO A 578 22.32 34.68 5.40
C PRO A 578 22.61 35.32 4.04
N GLN A 579 21.65 36.10 3.54
CA GLN A 579 21.77 36.84 2.29
C GLN A 579 22.30 38.28 2.54
N GLY A 580 22.70 38.97 1.46
CA GLY A 580 23.21 40.35 1.51
C GLY A 580 22.18 41.36 2.05
N ALA A 581 22.62 42.59 2.36
CA ALA A 581 21.76 43.61 2.96
C ALA A 581 20.52 43.93 2.09
N GLY A 582 19.33 43.54 2.55
CA GLY A 582 18.05 43.92 1.94
C GLY A 582 17.08 42.77 1.64
N SER A 583 17.48 41.51 1.83
CA SER A 583 16.61 40.36 1.58
C SER A 583 16.09 39.70 2.86
N VAL A 584 14.95 39.01 2.72
CA VAL A 584 14.24 38.36 3.82
C VAL A 584 14.89 37.00 4.06
N ALA A 585 15.71 36.90 5.11
CA ALA A 585 16.35 35.64 5.50
C ALA A 585 15.68 35.03 6.74
N CYS A 586 15.58 33.71 6.76
CA CYS A 586 15.14 32.97 7.93
C CYS A 586 16.29 32.82 8.93
N SER A 587 16.05 33.15 10.20
CA SER A 587 17.07 33.09 11.26
C SER A 587 16.51 32.79 12.67
N ARG A 588 15.38 32.05 12.75
CA ARG A 588 14.73 31.69 14.02
C ARG A 588 14.46 30.21 14.17
#